data_AF-A0A2K2VM09-F1
#
_entry.id   AF-A0A2K2VM09-F1
#
_cell.length_a   1.000
_cell.length_b   1.000
_cell.length_c   1.000
_cell.angle_alpha   90.00
_cell.angle_beta   90.00
_cell.angle_gamma   90.00
#
_symmetry.space_group_name_H-M   'P 1'
#
loop_
_entity.id
_entity.type
_entity.pdbx_description
1 polymer ?
#
loop_
_entity_poly.entity_id
_entity_poly.type
_entity_poly.pdbx_seq_one_letter_code
_entity_poly.pdbx_strand_id
1 'polypeptide(L)'
;MMKIIVLILSILPFLYSKNIDLEIENKKLIQEIDKLEKIVKKQEILLKTKENDKKNHIFYAQECEKESAFPKLMMKNEYQKKSFDENEIITFEASAFRLKTDSIIYDAIDGKDIDMWESRTSFTSNTMSNGWIKISGYFVNRKWKKAQKEMWVKSVQTIKREQ
;
A
#
# COMPACT_ATOMS: atom_id res chain seq x y z
N MET A 1 42.04 -19.89 53.03
CA MET A 1 40.79 -20.35 52.36
C MET A 1 39.57 -19.50 52.74
N MET A 2 39.27 -19.27 54.03
CA MET A 2 38.09 -18.49 54.46
C MET A 2 37.99 -17.05 53.93
N LYS A 3 39.10 -16.29 53.85
CA LYS A 3 39.09 -14.88 53.39
C LYS A 3 38.63 -14.70 51.93
N ILE A 4 38.89 -15.70 51.07
CA ILE A 4 38.50 -15.66 49.65
C ILE A 4 37.00 -15.88 49.50
N ILE A 5 36.41 -16.78 50.28
CA ILE A 5 34.98 -17.08 50.25
C ILE A 5 34.14 -15.88 50.69
N VAL A 6 34.60 -15.16 51.74
CA VAL A 6 33.92 -13.94 52.23
C VAL A 6 33.98 -12.80 51.21
N LEU A 7 35.10 -12.65 50.49
CA LEU A 7 35.24 -11.68 49.41
C LEU A 7 34.33 -12.00 48.21
N ILE A 8 34.19 -13.28 47.83
CA ILE A 8 33.33 -13.66 46.71
C ILE A 8 31.85 -13.43 47.05
N LEU A 9 31.44 -13.76 48.28
CA LEU A 9 30.06 -13.57 48.76
C LEU A 9 29.65 -12.09 48.86
N SER A 10 30.58 -11.17 49.09
CA SER A 10 30.27 -9.73 49.16
C SER A 10 30.15 -9.05 47.79
N ILE A 11 30.77 -9.59 46.74
CA ILE A 11 30.80 -8.98 45.40
C ILE A 11 29.72 -9.57 44.47
N LEU A 12 29.28 -10.81 44.72
CA LEU A 12 28.22 -11.51 43.98
C LEU A 12 26.91 -10.71 43.80
N PRO A 13 26.35 -10.06 44.84
CA PRO A 13 25.10 -9.28 44.70
C PRO A 13 25.26 -8.06 43.78
N PHE A 14 26.43 -7.42 43.80
CA PHE A 14 26.74 -6.26 42.97
C PHE A 14 26.88 -6.64 41.50
N LEU A 15 27.55 -7.76 41.21
CA LEU A 15 27.65 -8.31 39.86
C LEU A 15 26.27 -8.71 39.31
N TYR A 16 25.41 -9.28 40.14
CA TYR A 16 24.05 -9.66 39.76
C TYR A 16 23.17 -8.44 39.43
N SER A 17 23.22 -7.39 40.26
CA SER A 17 22.49 -6.12 40.01
C SER A 17 22.90 -5.49 38.68
N LYS A 18 24.22 -5.40 38.43
CA LYS A 18 24.74 -4.79 37.20
C LYS A 18 24.32 -5.57 35.94
N ASN A 19 24.17 -6.89 36.05
CA ASN A 19 23.74 -7.76 34.95
C ASN A 19 22.25 -7.53 34.59
N ILE A 20 21.40 -7.28 35.61
CA ILE A 20 19.98 -6.95 35.40
C ILE A 20 19.84 -5.58 34.71
N ASP A 21 20.61 -4.58 35.15
CA ASP A 21 20.60 -3.25 34.53
C ASP A 21 21.01 -3.30 33.05
N LEU A 22 22.04 -4.11 32.74
CA LEU A 22 22.48 -4.38 31.37
C LEU A 22 21.40 -5.07 30.52
N GLU A 23 20.65 -6.02 31.07
CA GLU A 23 19.54 -6.66 30.34
C GLU A 23 18.40 -5.68 30.02
N ILE A 24 18.08 -4.78 30.95
CA ILE A 24 17.06 -3.74 30.75
C ILE A 24 17.50 -2.77 29.65
N GLU A 25 18.76 -2.34 29.67
CA GLU A 25 19.32 -1.45 28.67
C GLU A 25 19.35 -2.11 27.28
N ASN A 26 19.78 -3.38 27.19
CA ASN A 26 19.76 -4.14 25.95
C ASN A 26 18.35 -4.28 25.37
N LYS A 27 17.35 -4.54 26.22
CA LYS A 27 15.94 -4.61 25.77
C LYS A 27 15.45 -3.26 25.22
N LYS A 28 15.85 -2.16 25.85
CA LYS A 28 15.52 -0.80 25.38
C LYS A 28 16.20 -0.47 24.06
N LEU A 29 17.47 -0.86 23.89
CA LEU A 29 18.21 -0.69 22.65
C LEU A 29 17.59 -1.49 21.49
N ILE A 30 17.18 -2.73 21.73
CA ILE A 30 16.50 -3.58 20.72
C ILE A 30 15.20 -2.93 20.26
N GLN A 31 14.41 -2.37 21.18
CA GLN A 31 13.18 -1.65 20.83
C GLN A 31 13.44 -0.41 19.98
N GLU A 32 14.54 0.30 20.25
CA GLU A 32 14.89 1.49 19.49
C GLU A 32 15.39 1.14 18.08
N ILE A 33 16.15 0.05 17.94
CA ILE A 33 16.56 -0.49 16.65
C ILE A 33 15.34 -0.83 15.79
N ASP A 34 14.35 -1.55 16.34
CA ASP A 34 13.13 -1.91 15.59
C ASP A 34 12.33 -0.68 15.14
N LYS A 35 12.29 0.39 15.96
CA LYS A 35 11.68 1.66 15.54
C LYS A 35 12.46 2.33 14.40
N LEU A 36 13.79 2.38 14.51
CA LEU A 36 14.66 2.98 13.51
C LEU A 36 14.56 2.24 12.18
N GLU A 37 14.54 0.90 12.20
CA GLU A 37 14.34 0.08 11.01
C GLU A 37 13.00 0.39 10.32
N LYS A 38 11.92 0.54 11.08
CA LYS A 38 10.61 0.94 10.54
C LYS A 38 10.66 2.33 9.90
N ILE A 39 11.39 3.28 10.48
CA ILE A 39 11.54 4.63 9.93
C ILE A 39 12.30 4.59 8.61
N VAL A 40 13.44 3.88 8.57
CA VAL A 40 14.25 3.74 7.35
C VAL A 40 13.44 3.08 6.24
N LYS A 41 12.72 1.99 6.54
CA LYS A 41 11.86 1.30 5.57
C LYS A 41 10.78 2.22 4.99
N LYS A 42 10.17 3.08 5.82
CA LYS A 42 9.21 4.09 5.35
C LYS A 42 9.87 5.14 4.45
N GLN A 43 11.06 5.60 4.80
CA GLN A 43 11.82 6.56 3.99
C GLN A 43 12.22 5.97 2.64
N GLU A 44 12.64 4.71 2.58
CA GLU A 44 12.95 4.03 1.31
C GLU A 44 11.74 3.94 0.38
N ILE A 45 10.57 3.57 0.92
CA ILE A 45 9.32 3.52 0.14
C ILE A 45 9.00 4.91 -0.43
N LEU A 46 9.13 5.96 0.40
CA LEU A 46 8.85 7.34 0.02
C LEU A 46 9.83 7.90 -1.02
N LEU A 47 11.09 7.47 -0.99
CA LEU A 47 12.07 7.84 -2.02
C LEU A 47 11.78 7.12 -3.35
N LYS A 48 11.43 5.83 -3.31
CA LYS A 48 11.06 5.05 -4.51
C LYS A 48 9.83 5.60 -5.21
N THR A 49 8.83 6.06 -4.47
CA THR A 49 7.65 6.71 -5.06
C THR A 49 8.01 8.04 -5.73
N LYS A 50 8.76 8.92 -5.04
CA LYS A 50 9.23 10.19 -5.61
C LYS A 50 10.11 10.04 -6.85
N GLU A 51 10.92 9.00 -6.94
CA GLU A 51 11.74 8.72 -8.13
C GLU A 51 10.89 8.28 -9.33
N ASN A 52 9.83 7.50 -9.10
CA ASN A 52 8.89 7.12 -10.14
C ASN A 52 8.08 8.32 -10.65
N ASP A 53 7.70 9.24 -9.76
CA ASP A 53 6.98 10.47 -10.14
C ASP A 53 7.85 11.42 -10.98
N LYS A 54 9.15 11.53 -10.66
CA LYS A 54 10.10 12.33 -11.46
C LYS A 54 10.39 11.73 -12.84
N LYS A 55 10.45 10.41 -12.97
CA LYS A 55 10.66 9.74 -14.28
C LYS A 55 9.49 9.96 -15.24
N ASN A 56 8.27 10.13 -14.72
CA ASN A 56 7.09 10.42 -15.52
C ASN A 56 6.95 11.91 -15.92
N HIS A 57 7.85 12.78 -15.44
CA HIS A 57 7.89 14.20 -15.76
C HIS A 57 8.89 14.56 -16.89
N ILE A 58 9.26 13.60 -17.73
CA ILE A 58 9.97 13.89 -18.98
C ILE A 58 8.91 13.92 -20.08
N PHE A 59 8.39 15.11 -20.36
CA PHE A 59 8.02 15.66 -21.68
C PHE A 59 7.05 16.82 -21.45
N TYR A 60 7.39 17.97 -22.03
CA TYR A 60 6.77 19.30 -21.95
C TYR A 60 7.17 20.17 -20.75
N ALA A 61 8.27 20.89 -20.94
CA ALA A 61 8.32 22.31 -20.58
C ALA A 61 9.42 22.99 -21.41
N GLN A 62 9.03 23.68 -22.48
CA GLN A 62 9.69 24.93 -22.82
C GLN A 62 8.90 26.00 -22.06
N GLU A 63 9.49 26.53 -20.99
CA GLU A 63 8.88 27.56 -20.15
C GLU A 63 8.56 28.79 -21.00
N CYS A 64 7.27 29.02 -21.23
CA CYS A 64 6.80 30.26 -21.80
C CYS A 64 6.56 31.21 -20.62
N GLU A 65 7.63 31.81 -20.09
CA GLU A 65 7.54 32.85 -19.07
C GLU A 65 6.99 34.15 -19.70
N LYS A 66 5.67 34.22 -19.81
CA LYS A 66 4.96 35.48 -19.86
C LYS A 66 3.76 35.34 -18.94
N GLU A 67 3.73 36.13 -17.88
CA GLU A 67 2.52 36.29 -17.08
C GLU A 67 1.40 36.70 -18.03
N SER A 68 0.47 35.78 -18.26
CA SER A 68 -0.70 36.02 -19.09
C SER A 68 -1.54 37.10 -18.43
N ALA A 69 -1.70 38.25 -19.11
CA ALA A 69 -2.61 39.33 -18.70
C ALA A 69 -4.08 38.88 -18.66
N PHE A 70 -4.39 37.67 -19.13
CA PHE A 70 -5.72 37.08 -19.05
C PHE A 70 -6.00 36.55 -17.64
N PRO A 71 -7.18 36.85 -17.06
CA PRO A 71 -7.58 36.32 -15.77
C PRO A 71 -7.59 34.79 -15.81
N LYS A 72 -6.94 34.17 -14.82
CA LYS A 72 -6.87 32.71 -14.71
C LYS A 72 -8.29 32.18 -14.52
N LEU A 73 -8.74 31.35 -15.46
CA LEU A 73 -10.04 30.70 -15.39
C LEU A 73 -10.10 29.82 -14.14
N MET A 74 -10.89 30.21 -13.15
CA MET A 74 -11.11 29.43 -11.93
C MET A 74 -12.31 28.50 -12.15
N MET A 75 -12.13 27.21 -11.85
CA MET A 75 -13.23 26.25 -11.90
C MET A 75 -14.19 26.51 -10.73
N LYS A 76 -15.50 26.61 -11.03
CA LYS A 76 -16.53 26.77 -9.99
C LYS A 76 -16.44 25.65 -8.96
N ASN A 77 -16.63 25.98 -7.68
CA ASN A 77 -16.48 25.06 -6.55
C ASN A 77 -17.33 23.79 -6.66
N GLU A 78 -18.51 23.88 -7.28
CA GLU A 78 -19.41 22.74 -7.54
C GLU A 78 -18.78 21.64 -8.42
N TYR A 79 -17.77 21.99 -9.23
CA TYR A 79 -17.08 21.08 -10.14
C TYR A 79 -15.66 20.73 -9.66
N GLN A 80 -15.23 21.23 -8.50
CA GLN A 80 -13.98 20.81 -7.90
C GLN A 80 -14.12 19.35 -7.48
N LYS A 81 -13.45 18.46 -8.23
CA LYS A 81 -13.32 17.04 -7.86
C LYS A 81 -12.85 17.00 -6.40
N LYS A 82 -13.63 16.34 -5.53
CA LYS A 82 -13.15 15.91 -4.22
C LYS A 82 -11.81 15.21 -4.46
N SER A 83 -10.75 15.68 -3.81
CA SER A 83 -9.51 14.94 -3.71
C SER A 83 -9.86 13.58 -3.10
N PHE A 84 -9.85 12.53 -3.92
CA PHE A 84 -9.99 11.17 -3.41
C PHE A 84 -8.77 10.93 -2.53
N ASP A 85 -8.99 10.71 -1.24
CA ASP A 85 -7.94 10.16 -0.39
C ASP A 85 -7.52 8.83 -1.00
N GLU A 86 -6.22 8.66 -1.26
CA GLU A 86 -5.62 7.49 -1.93
C GLU A 86 -5.77 6.18 -1.13
N ASN A 87 -6.69 6.09 -0.17
CA ASN A 87 -6.94 4.88 0.63
C ASN A 87 -8.42 4.62 0.92
N GLU A 88 -9.36 5.34 0.28
CA GLU A 88 -10.78 5.10 0.53
C GLU A 88 -11.23 3.80 -0.15
N ILE A 89 -11.76 2.87 0.66
CA ILE A 89 -12.40 1.64 0.18
C ILE A 89 -13.90 1.90 0.06
N ILE A 90 -14.40 1.88 -1.16
CA ILE A 90 -15.83 2.04 -1.45
C ILE A 90 -16.46 0.66 -1.57
N THR A 91 -17.38 0.34 -0.68
CA THR A 91 -18.23 -0.85 -0.76
C THR A 91 -19.58 -0.51 -1.37
N PHE A 92 -20.10 -1.41 -2.20
CA PHE A 92 -21.38 -1.23 -2.90
C PHE A 92 -22.10 -2.57 -3.07
N GLU A 93 -23.37 -2.54 -3.50
CA GLU A 93 -24.14 -3.77 -3.76
C GLU A 93 -23.48 -4.65 -4.82
N ALA A 94 -23.47 -5.96 -4.59
CA ALA A 94 -22.79 -6.91 -5.46
C ALA A 94 -23.27 -6.76 -6.91
N SER A 95 -22.36 -6.35 -7.79
CA SER A 95 -22.65 -6.03 -9.18
C SER A 95 -21.79 -6.88 -10.12
N ALA A 96 -22.30 -7.12 -11.32
CA ALA A 96 -21.55 -7.81 -12.37
C ALA A 96 -20.74 -6.81 -13.19
N PHE A 97 -19.53 -7.22 -13.57
CA PHE A 97 -18.61 -6.46 -14.41
C PHE A 97 -18.16 -7.31 -15.59
N ARG A 98 -17.63 -6.65 -16.62
CA ARG A 98 -17.06 -7.28 -17.79
C ARG A 98 -15.77 -6.57 -18.20
N LEU A 99 -14.75 -7.33 -18.58
CA LEU A 99 -13.51 -6.79 -19.13
C LEU A 99 -13.73 -6.24 -20.55
N LYS A 100 -13.20 -5.05 -20.82
CA LYS A 100 -13.22 -4.40 -22.14
C LYS A 100 -12.14 -4.95 -23.06
N THR A 101 -10.97 -5.16 -22.50
CA THR A 101 -9.76 -5.65 -23.16
C THR A 101 -9.20 -6.82 -22.38
N ASP A 102 -8.18 -7.47 -22.92
CA ASP A 102 -7.40 -8.40 -22.13
C ASP A 102 -6.76 -7.63 -20.96
N SER A 103 -6.80 -8.23 -19.78
CA SER A 103 -6.43 -7.57 -18.53
C SER A 103 -5.67 -8.50 -17.62
N ILE A 104 -4.63 -7.93 -17.02
CA ILE A 104 -3.87 -8.58 -15.96
C ILE A 104 -4.70 -8.55 -14.67
N ILE A 105 -4.71 -9.66 -13.95
CA ILE A 105 -5.27 -9.80 -12.62
C ILE A 105 -4.13 -9.79 -11.61
N TYR A 106 -4.32 -9.05 -10.52
CA TYR A 106 -3.30 -8.80 -9.51
C TYR A 106 -3.70 -9.41 -8.17
N ASP A 107 -2.73 -9.80 -7.34
CA ASP A 107 -2.99 -10.29 -5.98
C ASP A 107 -3.37 -9.19 -4.98
N ALA A 108 -3.02 -7.95 -5.26
CA ALA A 108 -3.33 -6.76 -4.45
C ALA A 108 -3.40 -5.51 -5.34
N ILE A 109 -3.83 -4.38 -4.76
CA ILE A 109 -3.70 -3.05 -5.37
C ILE A 109 -2.21 -2.78 -5.60
N ASP A 110 -1.83 -2.46 -6.84
CA ASP A 110 -0.42 -2.33 -7.27
C ASP A 110 0.45 -3.56 -6.89
N GLY A 111 -0.19 -4.73 -6.78
CA GLY A 111 0.44 -5.99 -6.42
C GLY A 111 1.14 -6.68 -7.60
N LYS A 112 1.36 -7.98 -7.45
CA LYS A 112 1.95 -8.81 -8.49
C LYS A 112 0.87 -9.35 -9.43
N ASP A 113 1.23 -9.43 -10.69
CA ASP A 113 0.46 -10.13 -11.72
C ASP A 113 0.35 -11.60 -11.35
N ILE A 114 -0.89 -12.10 -11.22
CA ILE A 114 -1.18 -13.51 -10.89
C ILE A 114 -1.87 -14.25 -12.02
N ASP A 115 -2.51 -13.53 -12.94
CA ASP A 115 -3.22 -14.11 -14.07
C ASP A 115 -3.42 -13.08 -15.20
N MET A 116 -3.77 -13.56 -16.40
CA MET A 116 -4.16 -12.75 -17.54
C MET A 116 -5.52 -13.23 -18.02
N TRP A 117 -6.53 -12.38 -17.96
CA TRP A 117 -7.89 -12.72 -18.38
C TRP A 117 -8.22 -12.07 -19.71
N GLU A 118 -8.87 -12.84 -20.58
CA GLU A 118 -9.33 -12.37 -21.87
C GLU A 118 -10.43 -11.31 -21.71
N SER A 119 -10.49 -10.42 -22.69
CA SER A 119 -11.59 -9.48 -22.88
C SER A 119 -12.92 -10.23 -22.82
N ARG A 120 -13.98 -9.52 -22.43
CA ARG A 120 -15.33 -10.07 -22.25
C ARG A 120 -15.52 -11.06 -21.10
N THR A 121 -14.47 -11.45 -20.39
CA THR A 121 -14.60 -12.22 -19.13
C THR A 121 -15.45 -11.42 -18.14
N SER A 122 -16.42 -12.11 -17.53
CA SER A 122 -17.35 -11.52 -16.57
C SER A 122 -17.01 -11.96 -15.16
N PHE A 123 -17.13 -11.02 -14.23
CA PHE A 123 -16.85 -11.23 -12.82
C PHE A 123 -17.79 -10.39 -11.96
N THR A 124 -17.83 -10.68 -10.67
CA THR A 124 -18.63 -9.96 -9.69
C THR A 124 -17.73 -9.19 -8.74
N SER A 125 -18.22 -8.05 -8.27
CA SER A 125 -17.54 -7.25 -7.26
C SER A 125 -18.55 -6.49 -6.40
N ASN A 126 -18.15 -6.19 -5.17
CA ASN A 126 -18.85 -5.35 -4.21
C ASN A 126 -17.89 -4.33 -3.56
N THR A 127 -16.67 -4.19 -4.08
CA THR A 127 -15.62 -3.35 -3.47
C THR A 127 -14.69 -2.78 -4.53
N MET A 128 -14.43 -1.48 -4.42
CA MET A 128 -13.53 -0.73 -5.29
C MET A 128 -12.70 0.25 -4.45
N SER A 129 -11.45 0.48 -4.83
CA SER A 129 -10.58 1.46 -4.19
C SER A 129 -9.54 1.96 -5.20
N ASN A 130 -9.24 3.26 -5.23
CA ASN A 130 -8.19 3.85 -6.06
C ASN A 130 -8.19 3.46 -7.55
N GLY A 131 -9.37 3.28 -8.15
CA GLY A 131 -9.44 2.81 -9.54
C GLY A 131 -9.16 1.32 -9.72
N TRP A 132 -9.20 0.54 -8.65
CA TRP A 132 -9.08 -0.92 -8.63
C TRP A 132 -10.37 -1.54 -8.16
N ILE A 133 -10.78 -2.63 -8.81
CA ILE A 133 -11.98 -3.39 -8.47
C ILE A 133 -11.56 -4.74 -7.94
N LYS A 134 -12.03 -5.08 -6.73
CA LYS A 134 -11.79 -6.39 -6.13
C LYS A 134 -12.70 -7.43 -6.76
N ILE A 135 -12.16 -8.53 -7.24
CA ILE A 135 -12.92 -9.63 -7.82
C ILE A 135 -13.38 -10.55 -6.68
N SER A 136 -14.70 -10.63 -6.46
CA SER A 136 -15.28 -11.53 -5.46
C SER A 136 -15.59 -12.92 -6.01
N GLY A 137 -15.83 -13.00 -7.32
CA GLY A 137 -16.09 -14.23 -8.05
C GLY A 137 -16.13 -14.00 -9.55
N TYR A 138 -16.05 -15.06 -10.33
CA TYR A 138 -15.96 -15.01 -11.79
C TYR A 138 -16.60 -16.22 -12.44
N PHE A 139 -16.90 -16.13 -13.73
CA PHE A 139 -17.58 -17.19 -14.47
C PHE A 139 -16.59 -18.04 -15.27
N VAL A 140 -16.52 -19.33 -14.96
CA VAL A 140 -15.76 -20.32 -15.75
C VAL A 140 -16.73 -21.31 -16.34
N ASN A 141 -16.73 -21.47 -17.67
CA ASN A 141 -17.65 -22.38 -18.38
C ASN A 141 -19.13 -22.15 -17.99
N ARG A 142 -19.53 -20.86 -17.92
CA ARG A 142 -20.87 -20.39 -17.51
C ARG A 142 -21.27 -20.72 -16.06
N LYS A 143 -20.37 -21.25 -15.24
CA LYS A 143 -20.59 -21.48 -13.81
C LYS A 143 -19.88 -20.39 -13.01
N TRP A 144 -20.60 -19.75 -12.10
CA TRP A 144 -20.01 -18.81 -11.17
C TRP A 144 -19.12 -19.56 -10.17
N LYS A 145 -17.92 -19.03 -9.94
CA LYS A 145 -16.95 -19.53 -8.96
C LYS A 145 -16.51 -18.38 -8.06
N LYS A 146 -16.48 -18.64 -6.76
CA LYS A 146 -15.93 -17.70 -5.77
C LYS A 146 -14.41 -17.58 -5.95
N ALA A 147 -13.90 -16.36 -5.88
CA ALA A 147 -12.46 -16.12 -5.86
C ALA A 147 -11.87 -16.73 -4.56
N GLN A 148 -10.92 -17.65 -4.72
CA GLN A 148 -10.26 -18.34 -3.60
C GLN A 148 -9.12 -17.51 -3.00
N LYS A 149 -8.57 -16.61 -3.81
CA LYS A 149 -7.49 -15.71 -3.45
C LYS A 149 -7.94 -14.28 -3.71
N GLU A 150 -7.22 -13.35 -3.13
CA GLU A 150 -7.41 -11.95 -3.43
C GLU A 150 -7.01 -11.68 -4.88
N MET A 151 -7.89 -10.96 -5.58
CA MET A 151 -7.83 -10.75 -7.02
C MET A 151 -8.32 -9.33 -7.30
N TRP A 152 -7.53 -8.54 -8.00
CA TRP A 152 -7.82 -7.15 -8.32
C TRP A 152 -7.62 -6.88 -9.81
N VAL A 153 -8.41 -5.96 -10.35
CA VAL A 153 -8.29 -5.50 -11.74
C VAL A 153 -8.51 -4.00 -11.82
N LYS A 154 -7.86 -3.34 -12.79
CA LYS A 154 -8.01 -1.89 -13.00
C LYS A 154 -9.40 -1.55 -13.51
N SER A 155 -10.11 -0.66 -12.83
CA SER A 155 -11.48 -0.24 -13.15
C SER A 155 -11.59 0.31 -14.58
N VAL A 156 -10.56 1.02 -15.05
CA VAL A 156 -10.48 1.57 -16.41
C VAL A 156 -10.55 0.51 -17.50
N GLN A 157 -10.26 -0.76 -17.19
CA GLN A 157 -10.36 -1.88 -18.12
C GLN A 157 -11.70 -2.62 -18.03
N THR A 158 -12.62 -2.16 -17.17
CA THR A 158 -13.89 -2.83 -16.87
C THR A 158 -15.08 -1.98 -17.28
N ILE A 159 -16.24 -2.63 -17.45
CA ILE A 159 -17.56 -2.00 -17.56
C ILE A 159 -18.47 -2.66 -16.53
N LYS A 160 -19.17 -1.86 -15.72
CA LYS A 160 -20.25 -2.32 -14.84
C LYS A 160 -21.45 -2.69 -15.70
N ARG A 161 -22.03 -3.88 -15.49
CA ARG A 161 -23.29 -4.27 -16.14
C ARG A 161 -24.44 -3.71 -15.30
N GLU A 162 -25.32 -2.97 -15.95
CA GLU A 162 -26.63 -2.64 -15.39
C GLU A 162 -27.46 -3.94 -15.32
N GLN A 163 -28.13 -4.15 -14.19
CA GLN A 163 -29.02 -5.28 -13.95
C GLN A 163 -30.43 -4.96 -14.43
#